data_AF-A0A952UV41-F1
#
_entry.id   AF-A0A952UV41-F1
#
_cell.length_a   1.000
_cell.length_b   1.000
_cell.length_c   1.000
_cell.angle_alpha   90.00
_cell.angle_beta   90.00
_cell.angle_gamma   90.00
#
_symmetry.space_group_name_H-M   'P 1'
#
loop_
_entity.id
_entity.type
_entity.pdbx_description
1 polymer ?
#
loop_
_entity_poly.entity_id
_entity_poly.type
_entity_poly.pdbx_seq_one_letter_code
_entity_poly.pdbx_strand_id
1 'polypeptide(L)'
;MAARWLISGVALLGVGLLLPSCVVDAFCFSNCDSASGGQGGSGGAGGTPFGGTGGFIPGGNGGGTSDASCDADLQTDLENCGACGNLCELPGAFAACEAGRCVVESCAPQFYDLDGDPQNGCEYACSVPVTGPEICDGIDNDCDGLVDLDDPDLTPPPGLCNTTPGTPCEGTQALCLGALGWSCDYSTDVETDQGFVRSIESRCDGIDGNCDGHIDETFQDLGKPCDDGGVGVCRDVGEVACDPTDDSLTFCDLSVLPDASPPGVEVCNGLDDDCDGLVDEGVVFDMQPFPSAASPSFLVDRFEASRPDATASSPGLIEHVACTAPDVLPWTSASWSRAKAACEARGPKFRLCTAAELRQACAEGGRTFPYGMSYEPDTCNGSDYDGIPGGADDNVLLPTGSLLECRSASDLYDLSGNAAEWTSTRTGSTNESPPQDIYQLHGGSYLSPSLGLSCDIELAPRAGEKAILPNIGFRCCSDP
;
A
#
# COMPACT_ATOMS: atom_id res chain seq x y z
N MET A 1 13.57 38.78 19.43
CA MET A 1 12.66 39.19 20.51
C MET A 1 12.14 37.91 21.15
N ALA A 2 12.78 37.46 22.23
CA ALA A 2 12.24 37.47 23.61
C ALA A 2 11.11 36.44 23.82
N ALA A 3 11.08 35.55 24.82
CA ALA A 3 12.01 35.24 25.91
C ALA A 3 11.57 33.92 26.62
N ARG A 4 12.56 33.18 27.13
CA ARG A 4 12.64 32.44 28.42
C ARG A 4 11.39 31.82 29.06
N TRP A 5 11.50 30.52 29.38
CA TRP A 5 11.00 29.88 30.60
C TRP A 5 12.16 29.06 31.21
N LEU A 6 12.91 29.59 32.18
CA LEU A 6 12.74 29.54 33.64
C LEU A 6 12.84 28.13 34.26
N ILE A 7 14.08 27.83 34.66
CA ILE A 7 14.52 26.87 35.68
C ILE A 7 13.93 27.28 37.03
N SER A 8 13.38 26.32 37.78
CA SER A 8 13.19 26.43 39.23
C SER A 8 13.36 25.05 39.87
N GLY A 9 14.42 24.90 40.65
CA GLY A 9 14.60 23.81 41.59
C GLY A 9 14.04 24.18 42.97
N VAL A 10 13.52 23.19 43.70
CA VAL A 10 13.21 23.19 45.15
C VAL A 10 13.31 21.73 45.59
N ALA A 11 14.42 21.32 46.21
CA ALA A 11 14.68 21.26 47.66
C ALA A 11 14.32 19.89 48.29
N LEU A 12 15.38 19.18 48.70
CA LEU A 12 15.35 18.03 49.59
C LEU A 12 14.64 18.38 50.91
N LEU A 13 13.74 17.50 51.35
CA LEU A 13 13.34 17.36 52.74
C LEU A 13 13.22 15.87 53.04
N GLY A 14 14.19 15.36 53.79
CA GLY A 14 14.16 14.02 54.35
C GLY A 14 13.15 13.93 55.49
N VAL A 15 12.43 12.82 55.52
CA VAL A 15 11.77 12.32 56.72
C VAL A 15 12.07 10.83 56.78
N GLY A 16 12.99 10.47 57.67
CA GLY A 16 13.17 9.10 58.09
C GLY A 16 12.01 8.69 58.98
N LEU A 17 11.50 7.48 58.74
CA LEU A 17 10.72 6.74 59.71
C LEU A 17 11.15 5.27 59.61
N LEU A 18 12.01 4.93 60.57
CA LEU A 18 12.30 3.59 61.05
C LEU A 18 11.00 2.89 61.47
N LEU A 19 10.93 1.58 61.27
CA LEU A 19 10.35 0.53 62.13
C LEU A 19 10.29 -0.79 61.31
N PRO A 20 10.22 -1.97 61.95
CA PRO A 20 11.32 -2.64 62.64
C PRO A 20 11.66 -3.98 61.98
N SER A 21 12.94 -4.34 61.97
CA SER A 21 13.40 -5.70 61.70
C SER A 21 12.94 -6.63 62.83
N CYS A 22 11.96 -7.48 62.55
CA CYS A 22 11.69 -8.68 63.34
C CYS A 22 12.81 -9.68 63.09
N VAL A 23 13.71 -9.82 64.07
CA VAL A 23 14.55 -11.00 64.22
C VAL A 23 13.76 -11.94 65.13
N VAL A 24 13.31 -13.08 64.59
CA VAL A 24 12.76 -14.15 65.42
C VAL A 24 13.92 -15.01 65.91
N ASP A 25 14.11 -15.04 67.22
CA ASP A 25 15.03 -15.94 67.90
C ASP A 25 14.56 -17.39 67.74
N ALA A 26 15.55 -18.25 67.53
CA ALA A 26 15.40 -19.69 67.47
C ALA A 26 14.79 -20.26 68.76
N PHE A 27 13.95 -21.27 68.56
CA PHE A 27 13.36 -22.12 69.57
C PHE A 27 14.40 -22.69 70.54
N CYS A 28 14.17 -22.53 71.84
CA CYS A 28 14.82 -23.32 72.88
C CYS A 28 13.74 -23.79 73.86
N PHE A 29 13.48 -25.10 73.90
CA PHE A 29 12.67 -25.74 74.94
C PHE A 29 13.53 -26.76 75.70
N SER A 30 13.78 -26.50 76.98
CA SER A 30 13.67 -27.51 78.04
C SER A 30 13.84 -26.86 79.42
N ASN A 31 13.05 -27.37 80.37
CA ASN A 31 12.67 -26.80 81.65
C ASN A 31 13.70 -26.98 82.78
N CYS A 32 13.60 -26.07 83.75
CA CYS A 32 13.86 -26.21 85.20
C CYS A 32 15.22 -26.76 85.68
N ASP A 33 16.02 -25.92 86.34
CA ASP A 33 16.00 -25.90 87.81
C ASP A 33 16.73 -24.69 88.43
N SER A 34 16.37 -24.40 89.67
CA SER A 34 16.75 -23.23 90.46
C SER A 34 18.23 -23.21 90.85
N ALA A 35 18.90 -22.05 90.73
CA ALA A 35 19.64 -21.39 91.83
C ALA A 35 20.54 -20.22 91.38
N SER A 36 20.41 -19.10 92.09
CA SER A 36 21.45 -18.15 92.51
C SER A 36 22.46 -17.57 91.51
N GLY A 37 22.24 -16.28 91.20
CA GLY A 37 23.17 -15.17 91.44
C GLY A 37 24.67 -15.31 91.13
N GLY A 38 25.17 -14.46 90.23
CA GLY A 38 26.59 -14.15 90.14
C GLY A 38 26.97 -13.37 88.90
N GLN A 39 27.41 -12.13 89.09
CA GLN A 39 27.86 -11.19 88.07
C GLN A 39 29.16 -11.60 87.37
N GLY A 40 29.25 -11.26 86.07
CA GLY A 40 30.39 -10.52 85.49
C GLY A 40 31.61 -11.31 85.03
N GLY A 41 32.08 -11.02 83.80
CA GLY A 41 33.45 -11.32 83.39
C GLY A 41 33.67 -11.41 81.88
N SER A 42 34.25 -10.36 81.30
CA SER A 42 34.58 -10.17 79.88
C SER A 42 35.88 -10.86 79.43
N GLY A 43 36.01 -11.07 78.11
CA GLY A 43 37.28 -11.26 77.36
C GLY A 43 37.74 -12.72 77.25
N GLY A 44 38.29 -13.24 76.17
CA GLY A 44 38.79 -12.69 74.92
C GLY A 44 39.66 -13.79 74.25
N ALA A 45 39.49 -13.93 72.93
CA ALA A 45 40.26 -14.65 71.90
C ALA A 45 41.47 -15.57 72.23
N GLY A 46 41.47 -16.75 71.57
CA GLY A 46 42.58 -17.18 70.70
C GLY A 46 43.44 -18.36 71.15
N GLY A 47 43.54 -19.40 70.31
CA GLY A 47 44.69 -20.33 70.25
C GLY A 47 44.37 -21.82 70.13
N THR A 48 44.57 -22.39 68.94
CA THR A 48 44.79 -23.84 68.69
C THR A 48 46.31 -24.13 68.66
N PRO A 49 46.83 -25.36 68.39
CA PRO A 49 46.56 -26.70 68.94
C PRO A 49 47.86 -27.42 69.43
N PHE A 50 47.74 -28.71 69.83
CA PHE A 50 48.75 -29.76 70.08
C PHE A 50 49.24 -30.04 71.53
N GLY A 51 48.86 -31.25 72.00
CA GLY A 51 49.79 -32.32 72.39
C GLY A 51 50.39 -32.30 73.80
N GLY A 52 49.99 -33.25 74.66
CA GLY A 52 50.72 -33.52 75.91
C GLY A 52 50.04 -34.51 76.85
N THR A 53 50.57 -35.73 76.87
CA THR A 53 50.24 -36.91 77.68
C THR A 53 50.38 -36.74 79.20
N GLY A 54 49.58 -37.50 79.96
CA GLY A 54 50.02 -38.14 81.21
C GLY A 54 49.36 -37.64 82.50
N GLY A 55 48.36 -38.38 83.01
CA GLY A 55 47.73 -38.12 84.31
C GLY A 55 46.97 -39.33 84.82
N PHE A 56 47.72 -40.33 85.29
CA PHE A 56 47.27 -41.57 85.92
C PHE A 56 46.70 -41.27 87.33
N ILE A 57 45.44 -41.62 87.60
CA ILE A 57 44.94 -41.91 88.96
C ILE A 57 44.15 -43.23 88.88
N PRO A 58 44.54 -44.27 89.64
CA PRO A 58 43.98 -45.61 89.49
C PRO A 58 42.77 -45.87 90.38
N GLY A 59 41.83 -46.65 89.84
CA GLY A 59 41.31 -47.84 90.52
C GLY A 59 40.13 -47.65 91.46
N GLY A 60 38.95 -48.05 90.98
CA GLY A 60 37.74 -48.24 91.78
C GLY A 60 36.80 -49.28 91.16
N ASN A 61 37.35 -50.48 90.99
CA ASN A 61 36.75 -51.75 90.54
C ASN A 61 35.24 -51.96 90.81
N GLY A 62 34.54 -52.38 89.74
CA GLY A 62 33.34 -53.21 89.73
C GLY A 62 32.82 -53.25 88.29
N GLY A 63 32.82 -54.33 87.50
CA GLY A 63 32.91 -55.76 87.79
C GLY A 63 31.66 -56.45 87.22
N GLY A 64 31.71 -56.91 85.97
CA GLY A 64 30.72 -57.84 85.39
C GLY A 64 30.40 -57.65 83.90
N THR A 65 30.99 -58.48 83.02
CA THR A 65 30.34 -59.38 82.02
C THR A 65 29.78 -58.70 80.76
N SER A 66 30.50 -58.76 79.63
CA SER A 66 30.33 -59.71 78.50
C SER A 66 29.07 -59.47 77.67
N ASP A 67 29.26 -58.92 76.47
CA ASP A 67 28.36 -58.80 75.32
C ASP A 67 26.90 -58.38 75.54
N ALA A 68 26.57 -57.31 74.80
CA ALA A 68 25.24 -56.88 74.35
C ALA A 68 24.31 -56.18 75.35
N SER A 69 23.56 -55.22 74.79
CA SER A 69 22.49 -54.44 75.41
C SER A 69 22.98 -53.21 76.19
N CYS A 70 23.11 -52.05 75.52
CA CYS A 70 22.46 -50.91 76.16
C CYS A 70 20.99 -51.29 76.27
N ASP A 71 20.38 -51.16 77.46
CA ASP A 71 18.95 -51.38 77.65
C ASP A 71 18.08 -50.33 76.91
N ALA A 72 18.69 -49.55 76.02
CA ALA A 72 18.03 -48.59 75.16
C ALA A 72 17.41 -49.29 73.95
N ASP A 73 16.29 -48.77 73.47
CA ASP A 73 15.59 -49.34 72.33
C ASP A 73 16.31 -49.00 71.03
N LEU A 74 17.18 -49.90 70.58
CA LEU A 74 17.91 -49.72 69.31
C LEU A 74 17.02 -49.65 68.06
N GLN A 75 15.72 -49.93 68.17
CA GLN A 75 14.80 -49.97 67.03
C GLN A 75 14.05 -48.66 66.81
N THR A 76 13.75 -47.91 67.88
CA THR A 76 12.95 -46.68 67.80
C THR A 76 13.50 -45.50 68.59
N ASP A 77 14.55 -45.70 69.41
CA ASP A 77 15.18 -44.63 70.16
C ASP A 77 16.11 -43.80 69.27
N LEU A 78 15.82 -42.50 69.18
CA LEU A 78 16.61 -41.53 68.44
C LEU A 78 18.04 -41.38 68.95
N GLU A 79 18.27 -41.55 70.25
CA GLU A 79 19.60 -41.38 70.85
C GLU A 79 20.47 -42.65 70.76
N ASN A 80 19.88 -43.77 70.34
CA ASN A 80 20.51 -45.09 70.32
C ASN A 80 20.18 -45.87 69.02
N CYS A 81 19.94 -45.18 67.91
CA CYS A 81 19.39 -45.81 66.71
C CYS A 81 20.37 -46.76 66.02
N GLY A 82 20.06 -48.06 65.97
CA GLY A 82 20.90 -49.10 65.35
C GLY A 82 22.15 -49.49 66.16
N ALA A 83 22.67 -48.61 67.01
CA ALA A 83 23.74 -48.88 67.95
C ALA A 83 23.66 -47.94 69.18
N CYS A 84 24.14 -48.42 70.33
CA CYS A 84 24.14 -47.65 71.57
C CYS A 84 24.94 -46.34 71.44
N GLY A 85 24.34 -45.21 71.81
CA GLY A 85 24.93 -43.88 71.70
C GLY A 85 25.02 -43.33 70.27
N ASN A 86 24.38 -43.98 69.30
CA ASN A 86 24.28 -43.49 67.94
C ASN A 86 23.07 -42.54 67.82
N LEU A 87 23.32 -41.26 68.07
CA LEU A 87 22.32 -40.22 67.87
C LEU A 87 21.99 -40.10 66.39
N CYS A 88 20.71 -40.28 66.07
CA CYS A 88 20.15 -40.06 64.75
C CYS A 88 19.92 -38.56 64.55
N GLU A 89 20.93 -37.88 64.01
CA GLU A 89 20.88 -36.46 63.64
C GLU A 89 21.12 -36.32 62.13
N LEU A 90 20.14 -35.75 61.43
CA LEU A 90 20.18 -35.56 59.98
C LEU A 90 20.19 -34.06 59.65
N PRO A 91 21.10 -33.57 58.80
CA PRO A 91 21.11 -32.18 58.35
C PRO A 91 19.78 -31.78 57.70
N GLY A 92 19.24 -30.62 58.08
CA GLY A 92 18.03 -30.06 57.46
C GLY A 92 16.74 -30.85 57.68
N ALA A 93 16.74 -31.91 58.51
CA ALA A 93 15.62 -32.83 58.67
C ALA A 93 15.28 -33.11 60.14
N PHE A 94 14.01 -33.40 60.40
CA PHE A 94 13.57 -34.11 61.59
C PHE A 94 13.79 -35.61 61.35
N ALA A 95 14.62 -36.23 62.17
CA ALA A 95 15.00 -37.63 62.01
C ALA A 95 14.09 -38.55 62.83
N ALA A 96 13.85 -39.77 62.35
CA ALA A 96 13.20 -40.87 63.05
C ALA A 96 14.12 -42.09 63.10
N CYS A 97 13.97 -42.92 64.14
CA CYS A 97 14.61 -44.23 64.18
C CYS A 97 13.58 -45.31 63.83
N GLU A 98 13.75 -45.97 62.69
CA GLU A 98 12.86 -47.04 62.24
C GLU A 98 13.64 -48.33 62.01
N ALA A 99 13.29 -49.38 62.77
CA ALA A 99 13.95 -50.68 62.71
C ALA A 99 15.48 -50.61 62.89
N GLY A 100 15.95 -49.64 63.68
CA GLY A 100 17.37 -49.37 63.93
C GLY A 100 18.11 -48.73 62.76
N ARG A 101 17.40 -48.03 61.87
CA ARG A 101 17.98 -47.16 60.85
C ARG A 101 17.52 -45.73 61.08
N CYS A 102 18.45 -44.80 60.97
CA CYS A 102 18.13 -43.37 60.95
C CYS A 102 17.48 -43.05 59.60
N VAL A 103 16.27 -42.49 59.63
CA VAL A 103 15.48 -42.13 58.45
C VAL A 103 14.96 -40.70 58.59
N VAL A 104 14.65 -40.07 57.47
CA VAL A 104 14.01 -38.74 57.45
C VAL A 104 12.52 -38.90 57.80
N GLU A 105 12.09 -38.31 58.91
CA GLU A 105 10.66 -38.24 59.29
C GLU A 105 9.95 -37.13 58.50
N SER A 106 10.58 -35.95 58.45
CA SER A 106 10.15 -34.81 57.63
C SER A 106 11.28 -33.80 57.50
N CYS A 107 11.30 -33.01 56.42
CA CYS A 107 12.27 -31.93 56.31
C CYS A 107 11.95 -30.76 57.24
N ALA A 108 12.99 -30.08 57.71
CA ALA A 108 12.84 -28.78 58.35
C ALA A 108 12.23 -27.77 57.35
N PRO A 109 11.54 -26.72 57.82
CA PRO A 109 11.02 -25.69 56.92
C PRO A 109 12.13 -25.15 56.00
N GLN A 110 11.86 -25.03 54.70
CA GLN A 110 12.79 -24.58 53.65
C GLN A 110 13.93 -25.55 53.28
N PHE A 111 13.88 -26.79 53.77
CA PHE A 111 14.79 -27.85 53.35
C PHE A 111 14.04 -28.93 52.56
N TYR A 112 14.70 -29.49 51.55
CA TYR A 112 14.18 -30.47 50.62
C TYR A 112 15.18 -31.60 50.45
N ASP A 113 14.67 -32.83 50.36
CA ASP A 113 15.42 -34.06 50.10
C ASP A 113 15.24 -34.40 48.61
N LEU A 114 16.29 -34.20 47.81
CA LEU A 114 16.24 -34.32 46.35
C LEU A 114 16.66 -35.71 45.87
N ASP A 115 17.57 -36.38 46.59
CA ASP A 115 18.10 -37.69 46.21
C ASP A 115 17.46 -38.87 46.96
N GLY A 116 16.70 -38.62 48.02
CA GLY A 116 16.05 -39.61 48.86
C GLY A 116 17.01 -40.44 49.71
N ASP A 117 18.28 -40.01 49.87
CA ASP A 117 19.26 -40.71 50.69
C ASP A 117 19.04 -40.35 52.17
N PRO A 118 18.62 -41.31 53.03
CA PRO A 118 18.43 -41.01 54.44
C PRO A 118 19.72 -40.65 55.19
N GLN A 119 20.90 -40.74 54.57
CA GLN A 119 22.20 -40.47 55.19
C GLN A 119 22.64 -38.99 55.14
N ASN A 120 22.19 -38.22 54.13
CA ASN A 120 22.53 -36.80 53.98
C ASN A 120 21.40 -35.87 54.44
N GLY A 121 20.19 -36.40 54.66
CA GLY A 121 19.08 -35.67 55.28
C GLY A 121 18.23 -34.95 54.24
N CYS A 122 17.86 -33.69 54.52
CA CYS A 122 17.26 -32.82 53.51
C CYS A 122 18.32 -31.79 53.11
N GLU A 123 19.10 -32.11 52.09
CA GLU A 123 20.34 -31.43 51.73
C GLU A 123 20.16 -30.10 51.01
N TYR A 124 18.98 -29.84 50.44
CA TYR A 124 18.75 -28.65 49.63
C TYR A 124 18.01 -27.56 50.41
N ALA A 125 18.64 -26.40 50.56
CA ALA A 125 18.06 -25.24 51.23
C ALA A 125 17.47 -24.25 50.21
N CYS A 126 16.15 -24.18 50.12
CA CYS A 126 15.44 -23.34 49.17
C CYS A 126 14.77 -22.16 49.89
N SER A 127 15.10 -20.93 49.49
CA SER A 127 14.71 -19.73 50.24
C SER A 127 13.25 -19.29 50.00
N VAL A 128 12.56 -19.91 49.06
CA VAL A 128 11.17 -19.62 48.72
C VAL A 128 10.26 -20.77 49.13
N PRO A 129 9.01 -20.49 49.53
CA PRO A 129 8.02 -21.55 49.66
C PRO A 129 7.64 -22.06 48.27
N VAL A 130 7.63 -23.38 48.09
CA VAL A 130 7.12 -24.03 46.87
C VAL A 130 5.68 -23.60 46.63
N THR A 131 5.48 -22.78 45.62
CA THR A 131 4.20 -22.10 45.36
C THR A 131 3.65 -22.34 43.96
N GLY A 132 4.40 -23.02 43.10
CA GLY A 132 4.04 -23.28 41.72
C GLY A 132 5.18 -23.97 40.96
N PRO A 133 5.05 -24.14 39.64
CA PRO A 133 6.15 -24.57 38.76
C PRO A 133 7.23 -23.49 38.65
N GLU A 134 8.40 -23.87 38.15
CA GLU A 134 9.50 -22.95 37.87
C GLU A 134 9.09 -21.76 36.98
N ILE A 135 9.56 -20.56 37.34
CA ILE A 135 9.41 -19.34 36.56
C ILE A 135 10.77 -18.68 36.31
N CYS A 136 10.88 -17.94 35.21
CA CYS A 136 12.12 -17.24 34.86
C CYS A 136 12.35 -16.01 35.76
N ASP A 137 12.97 -16.20 36.92
CA ASP A 137 13.31 -15.11 37.85
C ASP A 137 14.68 -15.26 38.54
N GLY A 138 15.47 -16.27 38.18
CA GLY A 138 16.76 -16.53 38.82
C GLY A 138 16.68 -17.29 40.14
N ILE A 139 15.52 -17.81 40.51
CA ILE A 139 15.25 -18.52 41.77
C ILE A 139 14.54 -19.83 41.46
N ASP A 140 15.03 -20.91 42.06
CA ASP A 140 14.33 -22.19 42.08
C ASP A 140 12.98 -22.07 42.84
N ASN A 141 11.87 -22.08 42.13
CA ASN A 141 10.52 -21.80 42.65
C ASN A 141 9.74 -23.05 43.07
N ASP A 142 10.12 -24.22 42.57
CA ASP A 142 9.56 -25.51 42.97
C ASP A 142 10.50 -26.36 43.85
N CYS A 143 11.69 -25.82 44.12
CA CYS A 143 12.71 -26.31 45.02
C CYS A 143 13.23 -27.70 44.65
N ASP A 144 13.34 -27.99 43.34
CA ASP A 144 13.81 -29.28 42.82
C ASP A 144 15.35 -29.35 42.60
N GLY A 145 16.03 -28.22 42.79
CA GLY A 145 17.48 -28.08 42.63
C GLY A 145 17.95 -27.57 41.27
N LEU A 146 17.04 -27.29 40.34
CA LEU A 146 17.29 -26.65 39.05
C LEU A 146 16.81 -25.20 39.08
N VAL A 147 17.37 -24.36 38.20
CA VAL A 147 17.04 -22.93 38.14
C VAL A 147 16.89 -22.53 36.68
N ASP A 148 15.79 -21.85 36.36
CA ASP A 148 15.51 -21.26 35.07
C ASP A 148 15.79 -22.23 33.88
N LEU A 149 16.75 -21.91 33.02
CA LEU A 149 17.07 -22.66 31.79
C LEU A 149 17.67 -24.04 32.05
N ASP A 150 18.19 -24.27 33.25
CA ASP A 150 18.68 -25.58 33.66
C ASP A 150 17.51 -26.49 34.11
N ASP A 151 16.32 -25.93 34.30
CA ASP A 151 15.10 -26.62 34.72
C ASP A 151 14.22 -27.03 33.51
N PRO A 152 13.89 -28.34 33.35
CA PRO A 152 13.03 -28.83 32.28
C PRO A 152 11.54 -28.47 32.44
N ASP A 153 11.08 -28.10 33.63
CA ASP A 153 9.71 -27.72 33.94
C ASP A 153 9.44 -26.23 33.69
N LEU A 154 10.49 -25.43 33.43
CA LEU A 154 10.37 -24.04 33.00
C LEU A 154 9.58 -23.94 31.69
N THR A 155 8.41 -23.30 31.75
CA THR A 155 7.58 -23.03 30.58
C THR A 155 7.30 -21.53 30.41
N PRO A 156 7.43 -20.99 29.18
CA PRO A 156 7.15 -19.58 28.95
C PRO A 156 5.65 -19.28 29.12
N PRO A 157 5.29 -18.12 29.70
CA PRO A 157 3.90 -17.69 29.79
C PRO A 157 3.21 -17.68 28.41
N PRO A 158 1.97 -18.19 28.31
CA PRO A 158 1.22 -18.13 27.05
C PRO A 158 1.02 -16.68 26.58
N GLY A 159 1.26 -16.42 25.29
CA GLY A 159 1.07 -15.10 24.68
C GLY A 159 2.10 -14.05 25.11
N LEU A 160 3.22 -14.47 25.71
CA LEU A 160 4.33 -13.58 26.06
C LEU A 160 4.90 -12.83 24.85
N CYS A 161 5.16 -13.55 23.76
CA CYS A 161 5.68 -12.99 22.52
C CYS A 161 4.58 -12.93 21.45
N ASN A 162 4.64 -11.91 20.60
CA ASN A 162 3.83 -11.88 19.39
C ASN A 162 4.35 -12.97 18.44
N THR A 163 3.43 -13.80 17.94
CA THR A 163 3.73 -14.88 17.00
C THR A 163 2.72 -14.93 15.85
N THR A 164 2.20 -13.78 15.42
CA THR A 164 1.23 -13.69 14.32
C THR A 164 1.72 -14.48 13.10
N PRO A 165 0.97 -15.49 12.62
CA PRO A 165 1.36 -16.26 11.45
C PRO A 165 1.40 -15.42 10.18
N GLY A 166 2.38 -15.67 9.29
CA GLY A 166 2.55 -14.93 8.04
C GLY A 166 3.24 -13.58 8.20
N THR A 167 3.66 -13.20 9.41
CA THR A 167 4.44 -11.99 9.69
C THR A 167 5.85 -12.37 10.15
N PRO A 168 6.81 -11.42 10.23
CA PRO A 168 8.15 -11.68 10.74
C PRO A 168 8.18 -12.14 12.21
N CYS A 169 7.08 -11.99 12.96
CA CYS A 169 6.94 -12.50 14.32
C CYS A 169 6.66 -14.01 14.38
N GLU A 170 6.30 -14.65 13.26
CA GLU A 170 5.97 -16.07 13.24
C GLU A 170 7.13 -16.92 13.80
N GLY A 171 6.84 -17.68 14.87
CA GLY A 171 7.83 -18.57 15.50
C GLY A 171 8.82 -17.88 16.44
N THR A 172 8.60 -16.61 16.82
CA THR A 172 9.41 -15.92 17.84
C THR A 172 9.55 -16.75 19.10
N GLN A 173 10.78 -16.90 19.59
CA GLN A 173 11.08 -17.68 20.79
C GLN A 173 11.14 -16.78 22.03
N ALA A 174 10.60 -17.28 23.13
CA ALA A 174 10.79 -16.69 24.44
C ALA A 174 12.16 -17.10 25.01
N LEU A 175 12.95 -16.12 25.43
CA LEU A 175 14.25 -16.29 26.07
C LEU A 175 14.13 -16.00 27.56
N CYS A 176 14.54 -16.93 28.40
CA CYS A 176 14.71 -16.66 29.82
C CYS A 176 16.08 -16.02 30.07
N LEU A 177 16.10 -14.84 30.69
CA LEU A 177 17.33 -14.11 31.04
C LEU A 177 17.62 -14.18 32.55
N GLY A 178 17.12 -15.22 33.21
CA GLY A 178 17.16 -15.45 34.66
C GLY A 178 16.53 -14.29 35.44
N ALA A 179 17.28 -13.66 36.33
CA ALA A 179 16.79 -12.53 37.14
C ALA A 179 16.29 -11.31 36.35
N LEU A 180 16.58 -11.21 35.04
CA LEU A 180 16.03 -10.17 34.16
C LEU A 180 14.65 -10.55 33.58
N GLY A 181 14.19 -11.78 33.82
CA GLY A 181 12.92 -12.31 33.37
C GLY A 181 12.91 -12.73 31.91
N TRP A 182 11.69 -12.88 31.39
CA TRP A 182 11.46 -13.26 30.01
C TRP A 182 11.71 -12.12 29.01
N SER A 183 12.25 -12.48 27.85
CA SER A 183 12.42 -11.62 26.68
C SER A 183 11.99 -12.37 25.41
N CYS A 184 11.80 -11.67 24.30
CA CYS A 184 11.40 -12.25 23.01
C CYS A 184 12.49 -12.00 21.97
N ASP A 185 12.93 -13.06 21.30
CA ASP A 185 13.95 -13.00 20.24
C ASP A 185 13.33 -12.62 18.89
N TYR A 186 12.91 -11.36 18.76
CA TYR A 186 12.40 -10.85 17.50
C TYR A 186 13.52 -10.68 16.48
N SER A 187 13.23 -10.95 15.20
CA SER A 187 14.17 -10.71 14.11
C SER A 187 14.41 -9.21 13.88
N THR A 188 15.40 -8.87 13.05
CA THR A 188 15.65 -7.48 12.64
C THR A 188 14.53 -6.86 11.80
N ASP A 189 13.64 -7.70 11.28
CA ASP A 189 12.52 -7.28 10.44
C ASP A 189 11.33 -6.81 11.28
N VAL A 190 11.31 -7.13 12.58
CA VAL A 190 10.31 -6.66 13.53
C VAL A 190 10.73 -5.32 14.13
N GLU A 191 9.87 -4.33 14.03
CA GLU A 191 10.06 -3.05 14.67
C GLU A 191 9.75 -3.12 16.16
N THR A 192 10.79 -3.04 16.99
CA THR A 192 10.64 -3.06 18.45
C THR A 192 10.95 -1.71 19.09
N ASP A 193 10.30 -1.44 20.21
CA ASP A 193 10.66 -0.40 21.17
C ASP A 193 10.83 -1.05 22.55
N GLN A 194 12.02 -0.93 23.13
CA GLN A 194 12.38 -1.54 24.42
C GLN A 194 12.07 -3.06 24.52
N GLY A 195 12.19 -3.80 23.41
CA GLY A 195 11.94 -5.25 23.37
C GLY A 195 10.47 -5.64 23.14
N PHE A 196 9.58 -4.67 22.97
CA PHE A 196 8.19 -4.89 22.60
C PHE A 196 7.95 -4.51 21.15
N VAL A 197 7.13 -5.29 20.43
CA VAL A 197 6.71 -4.94 19.07
C VAL A 197 5.96 -3.62 19.12
N ARG A 198 6.31 -2.69 18.22
CA ARG A 198 5.61 -1.42 18.10
C ARG A 198 4.17 -1.66 17.67
N SER A 199 3.27 -0.73 17.98
CA SER A 199 1.88 -0.79 17.54
C SER A 199 1.62 -0.05 16.21
N ILE A 200 2.65 0.60 15.67
CA ILE A 200 2.60 1.37 14.43
C ILE A 200 3.91 1.07 13.71
N GLU A 201 3.80 0.66 12.46
CA GLU A 201 4.95 0.47 11.58
C GLU A 201 5.48 1.83 11.10
N SER A 202 6.79 2.00 11.06
CA SER A 202 7.44 3.25 10.64
C SER A 202 8.21 3.13 9.34
N ARG A 203 8.33 1.93 8.79
CA ARG A 203 9.08 1.61 7.58
C ARG A 203 8.13 1.12 6.48
N CYS A 204 8.40 1.56 5.25
CA CYS A 204 7.77 1.13 4.01
C CYS A 204 8.79 0.22 3.34
N ASP A 205 8.85 -1.04 3.73
CA ASP A 205 9.81 -2.00 3.19
C ASP A 205 9.17 -3.30 2.71
N GLY A 206 7.85 -3.34 2.64
CA GLY A 206 7.09 -4.50 2.20
C GLY A 206 7.04 -5.62 3.25
N ILE A 207 7.39 -5.32 4.49
CA ILE A 207 7.38 -6.22 5.63
C ILE A 207 6.28 -5.77 6.59
N ASP A 208 5.76 -6.69 7.40
CA ASP A 208 4.86 -6.35 8.51
C ASP A 208 5.68 -6.23 9.80
N GLY A 209 6.31 -5.07 10.00
CA GLY A 209 7.22 -4.80 11.10
C GLY A 209 6.53 -4.70 12.46
N ASN A 210 5.22 -4.47 12.51
CA ASN A 210 4.44 -4.39 13.76
C ASN A 210 3.65 -5.69 14.07
N CYS A 211 3.68 -6.64 13.13
CA CYS A 211 3.07 -7.96 13.21
C CYS A 211 1.56 -7.96 13.45
N ASP A 212 0.83 -6.99 12.86
CA ASP A 212 -0.62 -6.88 12.94
C ASP A 212 -1.38 -7.58 11.79
N GLY A 213 -0.64 -8.10 10.81
CA GLY A 213 -1.13 -8.78 9.62
C GLY A 213 -1.31 -7.88 8.40
N HIS A 214 -0.96 -6.60 8.49
CA HIS A 214 -0.92 -5.66 7.39
C HIS A 214 0.53 -5.25 7.08
N ILE A 215 0.79 -4.92 5.82
CA ILE A 215 2.12 -4.53 5.35
C ILE A 215 2.06 -3.03 5.03
N ASP A 216 3.00 -2.26 5.58
CA ASP A 216 3.21 -0.83 5.35
C ASP A 216 1.93 0.01 5.55
N GLU A 217 1.05 -0.36 6.48
CA GLU A 217 -0.31 0.20 6.58
C GLU A 217 -0.37 1.67 7.04
N THR A 218 0.74 2.17 7.57
CA THR A 218 0.90 3.58 7.94
C THR A 218 1.03 4.48 6.71
N PHE A 219 1.42 3.93 5.56
CA PHE A 219 1.56 4.63 4.28
C PHE A 219 0.25 4.57 3.49
N GLN A 220 -0.69 5.44 3.88
CA GLN A 220 -2.06 5.42 3.35
C GLN A 220 -2.18 5.62 1.84
N ASP A 221 -1.17 6.18 1.20
CA ASP A 221 -1.10 6.43 -0.23
C ASP A 221 -0.47 5.30 -1.03
N LEU A 222 0.11 4.28 -0.37
CA LEU A 222 0.70 3.13 -1.04
C LEU A 222 -0.34 2.46 -1.95
N GLY A 223 0.07 2.20 -3.20
CA GLY A 223 -0.79 1.63 -4.24
C GLY A 223 -1.80 2.58 -4.87
N LYS A 224 -1.81 3.88 -4.50
CA LYS A 224 -2.68 4.87 -5.16
C LYS A 224 -2.08 5.36 -6.47
N PRO A 225 -2.92 5.78 -7.44
CA PRO A 225 -2.42 6.40 -8.65
C PRO A 225 -1.74 7.74 -8.35
N CYS A 226 -0.67 8.02 -9.06
CA CYS A 226 0.09 9.27 -9.01
C CYS A 226 0.57 9.65 -10.43
N ASP A 227 1.10 10.86 -10.58
CA ASP A 227 1.65 11.35 -11.86
C ASP A 227 2.86 12.27 -11.60
N ASP A 228 3.58 12.59 -12.67
CA ASP A 228 4.72 13.51 -12.66
C ASP A 228 4.31 15.00 -12.74
N GLY A 229 3.01 15.30 -12.71
CA GLY A 229 2.46 16.62 -12.92
C GLY A 229 2.59 17.13 -14.37
N GLY A 230 2.95 16.28 -15.32
CA GLY A 230 2.98 16.61 -16.74
C GLY A 230 1.60 16.95 -17.32
N VAL A 231 1.61 17.48 -18.53
CA VAL A 231 0.40 17.95 -19.25
C VAL A 231 0.28 17.18 -20.56
N GLY A 232 -0.96 17.02 -21.05
CA GLY A 232 -1.21 16.37 -22.32
C GLY A 232 -0.69 14.94 -22.40
N VAL A 233 -0.11 14.60 -23.54
CA VAL A 233 0.53 13.29 -23.77
C VAL A 233 1.85 13.11 -23.04
N CYS A 234 2.42 14.20 -22.50
CA CYS A 234 3.66 14.17 -21.72
C CYS A 234 3.44 13.84 -20.26
N ARG A 235 2.19 13.75 -19.78
CA ARG A 235 1.92 13.33 -18.40
C ARG A 235 2.21 11.85 -18.26
N ASP A 236 3.14 11.53 -17.38
CA ASP A 236 3.44 10.15 -17.01
C ASP A 236 2.61 9.76 -15.79
N VAL A 237 2.07 8.54 -15.79
CA VAL A 237 1.22 8.05 -14.70
C VAL A 237 1.86 6.84 -14.04
N GLY A 238 1.67 6.73 -12.74
CA GLY A 238 2.31 5.71 -11.93
C GLY A 238 1.47 5.25 -10.76
N GLU A 239 2.09 4.43 -9.94
CA GLU A 239 1.55 3.97 -8.67
C GLU A 239 2.51 4.32 -7.55
N VAL A 240 1.99 4.76 -6.41
CA VAL A 240 2.82 5.07 -5.24
C VAL A 240 3.42 3.78 -4.70
N ALA A 241 4.75 3.76 -4.56
CA ALA A 241 5.54 2.64 -4.05
C ALA A 241 6.47 3.10 -2.92
N CYS A 242 6.98 2.16 -2.12
CA CYS A 242 8.00 2.44 -1.12
C CYS A 242 9.32 2.88 -1.76
N ASP A 243 9.95 3.92 -1.22
CA ASP A 243 11.24 4.40 -1.73
C ASP A 243 12.36 3.38 -1.45
N PRO A 244 13.05 2.86 -2.48
CA PRO A 244 14.08 1.83 -2.29
C PRO A 244 15.36 2.34 -1.61
N THR A 245 15.48 3.66 -1.41
CA THR A 245 16.64 4.32 -0.80
C THR A 245 16.37 4.85 0.60
N ASP A 246 15.11 5.05 0.96
CA ASP A 246 14.66 5.54 2.27
C ASP A 246 13.32 4.90 2.64
N ASP A 247 13.36 3.87 3.49
CA ASP A 247 12.17 3.15 3.93
C ASP A 247 11.23 4.01 4.79
N SER A 248 11.54 5.27 5.10
CA SER A 248 10.59 6.19 5.74
C SER A 248 9.71 6.96 4.74
N LEU A 249 9.90 6.75 3.43
CA LEU A 249 9.28 7.52 2.36
C LEU A 249 8.58 6.65 1.30
N THR A 250 7.60 7.26 0.63
CA THR A 250 6.99 6.76 -0.60
C THR A 250 7.39 7.64 -1.78
N PHE A 251 7.41 7.07 -2.98
CA PHE A 251 7.61 7.80 -4.24
C PHE A 251 6.59 7.36 -5.29
N CYS A 252 6.40 8.18 -6.32
CA CYS A 252 5.58 7.79 -7.46
C CYS A 252 6.41 6.95 -8.43
N ASP A 253 6.09 5.67 -8.56
CA ASP A 253 6.72 4.78 -9.54
C ASP A 253 6.04 4.95 -10.90
N LEU A 254 6.71 5.71 -11.78
CA LEU A 254 6.28 5.99 -13.15
C LEU A 254 6.73 4.90 -14.15
N SER A 255 7.33 3.80 -13.68
CA SER A 255 7.66 2.68 -14.57
C SER A 255 6.42 1.88 -15.03
N VAL A 256 5.24 2.24 -14.52
CA VAL A 256 3.95 1.68 -14.92
C VAL A 256 3.56 2.23 -16.28
N LEU A 257 3.46 1.35 -17.28
CA LEU A 257 3.04 1.71 -18.63
C LEU A 257 1.58 2.23 -18.67
N PRO A 258 1.25 3.15 -19.59
CA PRO A 258 2.08 3.67 -20.68
C PRO A 258 2.99 4.84 -20.28
N ASP A 259 4.23 4.83 -20.79
CA ASP A 259 5.18 5.94 -20.62
C ASP A 259 4.67 7.22 -21.28
N ALA A 260 5.05 8.37 -20.70
CA ALA A 260 4.86 9.68 -21.31
C ALA A 260 5.47 9.79 -22.72
N SER A 261 4.75 10.48 -23.62
CA SER A 261 5.25 10.82 -24.95
C SER A 261 6.06 12.11 -24.90
N PRO A 262 7.17 12.24 -25.65
CA PRO A 262 7.91 13.49 -25.73
C PRO A 262 7.07 14.57 -26.45
N PRO A 263 7.25 15.87 -26.10
CA PRO A 263 6.60 16.97 -26.80
C PRO A 263 6.79 16.88 -28.32
N GLY A 264 5.67 16.85 -29.04
CA GLY A 264 5.54 16.75 -30.47
C GLY A 264 5.14 18.07 -31.13
N VAL A 265 4.65 17.97 -32.36
CA VAL A 265 3.95 19.07 -33.04
C VAL A 265 2.48 18.73 -33.01
N GLU A 266 1.66 19.71 -32.67
CA GLU A 266 0.20 19.60 -32.67
C GLU A 266 -0.32 19.01 -33.98
N VAL A 267 -1.03 17.90 -33.85
CA VAL A 267 -1.89 17.35 -34.89
C VAL A 267 -3.33 17.37 -34.38
N CYS A 268 -4.28 17.47 -35.30
CA CYS A 268 -5.70 17.55 -34.94
C CYS A 268 -6.24 16.18 -34.47
N ASN A 269 -5.87 15.74 -33.27
CA ASN A 269 -6.15 14.42 -32.71
C ASN A 269 -6.90 14.50 -31.35
N GLY A 270 -7.16 15.70 -30.84
CA GLY A 270 -7.83 15.92 -29.56
C GLY A 270 -6.92 15.72 -28.34
N LEU A 271 -5.61 15.62 -28.55
CA LEU A 271 -4.57 15.55 -27.55
C LEU A 271 -3.75 16.84 -27.57
N ASP A 272 -3.07 17.10 -26.46
CA ASP A 272 -2.05 18.14 -26.33
C ASP A 272 -0.71 17.45 -26.61
N ASP A 273 -0.25 17.51 -27.85
CA ASP A 273 0.93 16.82 -28.37
C ASP A 273 2.21 17.57 -27.98
N ASP A 274 2.19 18.90 -27.90
CA ASP A 274 3.36 19.73 -27.57
C ASP A 274 3.48 20.06 -26.07
N CYS A 275 2.46 19.69 -25.30
CA CYS A 275 2.40 19.73 -23.84
C CYS A 275 2.44 21.16 -23.27
N ASP A 276 1.89 22.13 -24.00
CA ASP A 276 1.73 23.51 -23.54
C ASP A 276 0.43 23.76 -22.74
N GLY A 277 -0.46 22.77 -22.68
CA GLY A 277 -1.72 22.80 -21.96
C GLY A 277 -2.91 23.29 -22.79
N LEU A 278 -2.72 23.55 -24.07
CA LEU A 278 -3.76 23.75 -25.06
C LEU A 278 -3.90 22.46 -25.90
N VAL A 279 -5.02 22.32 -26.61
CA VAL A 279 -5.31 21.11 -27.39
C VAL A 279 -5.62 21.52 -28.82
N ASP A 280 -4.90 20.95 -29.78
CA ASP A 280 -5.02 21.17 -31.23
C ASP A 280 -4.83 22.65 -31.66
N GLU A 281 -3.99 23.42 -30.98
CA GLU A 281 -3.58 24.76 -31.40
C GLU A 281 -2.44 24.73 -32.41
N GLY A 282 -2.27 25.80 -33.20
CA GLY A 282 -1.13 25.88 -34.14
C GLY A 282 -1.07 24.80 -35.23
N VAL A 283 -2.07 23.91 -35.32
CA VAL A 283 -2.14 22.78 -36.24
C VAL A 283 -1.98 23.24 -37.69
N VAL A 284 -1.18 22.49 -38.46
CA VAL A 284 -1.09 22.64 -39.91
C VAL A 284 -2.18 21.81 -40.57
N PHE A 285 -3.20 22.49 -41.12
CA PHE A 285 -4.32 21.83 -41.81
C PHE A 285 -4.00 21.51 -43.27
N ASP A 286 -4.43 20.34 -43.74
CA ASP A 286 -4.30 19.90 -45.14
C ASP A 286 -5.33 20.62 -46.04
N MET A 287 -4.94 21.77 -46.58
CA MET A 287 -5.77 22.59 -47.44
C MET A 287 -5.16 22.78 -48.83
N GLN A 288 -6.01 22.82 -49.86
CA GLN A 288 -5.60 23.06 -51.24
C GLN A 288 -5.82 24.53 -51.65
N PRO A 289 -4.85 25.15 -52.36
CA PRO A 289 -4.96 26.51 -52.84
C PRO A 289 -5.74 26.62 -54.15
N PHE A 290 -6.70 27.54 -54.19
CA PHE A 290 -7.44 27.89 -55.41
C PHE A 290 -7.10 29.32 -55.84
N PRO A 291 -6.13 29.48 -56.76
CA PRO A 291 -5.77 30.79 -57.29
C PRO A 291 -6.88 31.29 -58.21
N SER A 292 -7.27 32.56 -58.07
CA SER A 292 -8.18 33.23 -59.00
C SER A 292 -7.66 34.61 -59.39
N ALA A 293 -7.74 34.93 -60.69
CA ALA A 293 -7.46 36.27 -61.20
C ALA A 293 -8.66 37.23 -61.07
N ALA A 294 -9.85 36.70 -60.76
CA ALA A 294 -11.12 37.43 -60.73
C ALA A 294 -11.86 37.35 -59.37
N SER A 295 -11.31 36.64 -58.40
CA SER A 295 -11.81 36.47 -57.03
C SER A 295 -10.62 36.39 -56.08
N PRO A 296 -10.77 36.73 -54.79
CA PRO A 296 -9.71 36.45 -53.83
C PRO A 296 -9.35 34.96 -53.91
N SER A 297 -8.06 34.66 -53.99
CA SER A 297 -7.57 33.29 -53.81
C SER A 297 -7.99 32.80 -52.43
N PHE A 298 -8.25 31.51 -52.29
CA PHE A 298 -8.62 30.89 -51.02
C PHE A 298 -7.94 29.53 -50.87
N LEU A 299 -7.88 29.04 -49.65
CA LEU A 299 -7.55 27.66 -49.30
C LEU A 299 -8.85 26.93 -48.95
N VAL A 300 -8.97 25.65 -49.30
CA VAL A 300 -10.10 24.80 -48.94
C VAL A 300 -9.60 23.47 -48.40
N ASP A 301 -10.24 22.96 -47.34
CA ASP A 301 -9.93 21.66 -46.75
C ASP A 301 -9.97 20.53 -47.79
N ARG A 302 -8.97 19.65 -47.73
CA ARG A 302 -8.89 18.49 -48.65
C ARG A 302 -10.07 17.54 -48.48
N PHE A 303 -10.45 17.29 -47.25
CA PHE A 303 -11.56 16.42 -46.86
C PHE A 303 -12.68 17.23 -46.22
N GLU A 304 -13.87 16.65 -46.11
CA GLU A 304 -14.91 17.16 -45.22
C GLU A 304 -14.34 17.32 -43.79
N ALA A 305 -14.83 18.32 -43.06
CA ALA A 305 -14.36 18.59 -41.72
C ALA A 305 -14.70 17.42 -40.78
N SER A 306 -13.77 17.04 -39.93
CA SER A 306 -13.96 16.02 -38.89
C SER A 306 -13.79 16.63 -37.50
N ARG A 307 -14.19 15.88 -36.47
CA ARG A 307 -13.82 16.20 -35.09
C ARG A 307 -12.38 15.73 -34.82
N PRO A 308 -11.68 16.32 -33.83
CA PRO A 308 -10.32 15.90 -33.47
C PRO A 308 -10.21 14.43 -33.07
N ASP A 309 -11.20 13.91 -32.35
CA ASP A 309 -11.26 12.50 -31.91
C ASP A 309 -12.05 11.59 -32.87
N ALA A 310 -12.30 12.03 -34.10
CA ALA A 310 -13.00 11.21 -35.08
C ALA A 310 -12.13 10.02 -35.54
N THR A 311 -12.78 8.89 -35.82
CA THR A 311 -12.16 7.67 -36.35
C THR A 311 -12.98 7.15 -37.52
N ALA A 312 -12.50 6.12 -38.22
CA ALA A 312 -13.25 5.46 -39.29
C ALA A 312 -14.62 4.90 -38.85
N SER A 313 -14.82 4.67 -37.54
CA SER A 313 -16.05 4.07 -37.00
C SER A 313 -16.81 4.97 -36.02
N SER A 314 -16.28 6.15 -35.68
CA SER A 314 -16.91 7.08 -34.73
C SER A 314 -16.73 8.52 -35.20
N PRO A 315 -17.80 9.35 -35.25
CA PRO A 315 -17.70 10.74 -35.66
C PRO A 315 -16.98 11.63 -34.65
N GLY A 316 -16.63 11.12 -33.47
CA GLY A 316 -16.00 11.87 -32.38
C GLY A 316 -17.01 12.65 -31.53
N LEU A 317 -16.53 13.20 -30.42
CA LEU A 317 -17.29 14.01 -29.46
C LEU A 317 -16.65 15.38 -29.21
N ILE A 318 -15.39 15.57 -29.56
CA ILE A 318 -14.66 16.82 -29.34
C ILE A 318 -15.08 17.87 -30.37
N GLU A 319 -15.38 19.09 -29.90
CA GLU A 319 -16.05 20.11 -30.74
C GLU A 319 -15.39 21.50 -30.69
N HIS A 320 -14.16 21.62 -30.18
CA HIS A 320 -13.50 22.92 -30.07
C HIS A 320 -12.94 23.42 -31.39
N VAL A 321 -12.51 22.54 -32.29
CA VAL A 321 -11.93 22.89 -33.60
C VAL A 321 -12.36 21.89 -34.68
N ALA A 322 -12.56 22.37 -35.91
CA ALA A 322 -12.72 21.48 -37.05
C ALA A 322 -11.37 20.94 -37.52
N CYS A 323 -11.25 19.67 -37.82
CA CYS A 323 -10.06 19.08 -38.43
C CYS A 323 -10.31 18.79 -39.92
N THR A 324 -9.26 18.49 -40.68
CA THR A 324 -9.38 17.89 -42.02
C THR A 324 -8.41 16.72 -42.08
N ALA A 325 -8.95 15.51 -42.19
CA ALA A 325 -8.19 14.27 -42.11
C ALA A 325 -8.83 13.21 -43.01
N PRO A 326 -8.05 12.29 -43.61
CA PRO A 326 -8.57 11.09 -44.26
C PRO A 326 -9.00 10.04 -43.23
N ASP A 327 -9.76 9.04 -43.69
CA ASP A 327 -10.07 7.83 -42.93
C ASP A 327 -10.82 8.06 -41.60
N VAL A 328 -11.55 9.17 -41.49
CA VAL A 328 -12.39 9.51 -40.33
C VAL A 328 -13.81 9.86 -40.75
N LEU A 329 -14.81 9.57 -39.92
CA LEU A 329 -16.18 10.00 -40.23
C LEU A 329 -16.28 11.53 -40.22
N PRO A 330 -16.96 12.15 -41.21
CA PRO A 330 -17.11 13.59 -41.26
C PRO A 330 -18.01 14.10 -40.13
N TRP A 331 -17.76 15.34 -39.71
CA TRP A 331 -18.53 16.02 -38.69
C TRP A 331 -19.88 16.47 -39.25
N THR A 332 -20.86 15.57 -39.12
CA THR A 332 -22.27 15.85 -39.42
C THR A 332 -23.07 16.16 -38.16
N SER A 333 -24.37 16.41 -38.30
CA SER A 333 -25.25 16.77 -37.17
C SER A 333 -24.78 18.02 -36.42
N ALA A 334 -24.21 18.99 -37.15
CA ALA A 334 -23.89 20.32 -36.64
C ALA A 334 -24.88 21.35 -37.21
N SER A 335 -25.35 22.28 -36.39
CA SER A 335 -26.04 23.47 -36.90
C SER A 335 -25.06 24.34 -37.69
N TRP A 336 -25.59 25.22 -38.54
CA TRP A 336 -24.74 26.12 -39.33
C TRP A 336 -23.81 26.98 -38.45
N SER A 337 -24.35 27.52 -37.35
CA SER A 337 -23.58 28.32 -36.39
C SER A 337 -22.45 27.53 -35.73
N ARG A 338 -22.65 26.22 -35.54
CA ARG A 338 -21.68 25.32 -34.91
C ARG A 338 -20.57 24.95 -35.89
N ALA A 339 -20.93 24.60 -37.12
CA ALA A 339 -19.99 24.40 -38.22
C ALA A 339 -19.11 25.64 -38.46
N LYS A 340 -19.73 26.83 -38.46
CA LYS A 340 -19.01 28.11 -38.56
C LYS A 340 -18.02 28.32 -37.42
N ALA A 341 -18.45 28.13 -36.17
CA ALA A 341 -17.60 28.30 -35.01
C ALA A 341 -16.41 27.33 -35.03
N ALA A 342 -16.62 26.08 -35.46
CA ALA A 342 -15.56 25.08 -35.55
C ALA A 342 -14.47 25.45 -36.57
N CYS A 343 -14.84 26.04 -37.72
CA CYS A 343 -13.86 26.58 -38.66
C CYS A 343 -13.12 27.80 -38.09
N GLU A 344 -13.83 28.75 -37.48
CA GLU A 344 -13.23 29.98 -36.93
C GLU A 344 -12.29 29.71 -35.75
N ALA A 345 -12.49 28.60 -35.04
CA ALA A 345 -11.61 28.16 -33.96
C ALA A 345 -10.19 27.82 -34.43
N ARG A 346 -10.00 27.46 -35.71
CA ARG A 346 -8.66 27.27 -36.31
C ARG A 346 -7.85 28.57 -36.39
N GLY A 347 -8.51 29.73 -36.30
CA GLY A 347 -7.86 31.04 -36.31
C GLY A 347 -8.60 32.07 -37.17
N PRO A 348 -8.13 33.33 -37.16
CA PRO A 348 -8.87 34.48 -37.67
C PRO A 348 -9.07 34.49 -39.20
N LYS A 349 -8.36 33.65 -39.95
CA LYS A 349 -8.49 33.53 -41.41
C LYS A 349 -9.45 32.42 -41.86
N PHE A 350 -9.83 31.52 -40.94
CA PHE A 350 -10.62 30.34 -41.25
C PHE A 350 -12.11 30.63 -41.09
N ARG A 351 -12.91 30.05 -41.99
CA ARG A 351 -14.37 30.26 -42.07
C ARG A 351 -15.02 29.10 -42.82
N LEU A 352 -16.35 29.03 -42.79
CA LEU A 352 -17.07 28.20 -43.77
C LEU A 352 -16.83 28.70 -45.19
N CYS A 353 -16.61 27.77 -46.10
CA CYS A 353 -16.56 28.04 -47.52
C CYS A 353 -17.87 28.69 -48.00
N THR A 354 -17.79 29.58 -48.98
CA THR A 354 -18.96 30.06 -49.70
C THR A 354 -19.40 29.00 -50.73
N ALA A 355 -20.68 29.02 -51.12
CA ALA A 355 -21.17 28.11 -52.17
C ALA A 355 -20.45 28.32 -53.51
N ALA A 356 -19.99 29.54 -53.79
CA ALA A 356 -19.21 29.84 -55.00
C ALA A 356 -17.80 29.24 -54.97
N GLU A 357 -17.14 29.25 -53.81
CA GLU A 357 -15.82 28.63 -53.62
C GLU A 357 -15.90 27.10 -53.77
N LEU A 358 -16.88 26.46 -53.12
CA LEU A 358 -17.07 25.02 -53.27
C LEU A 358 -17.47 24.64 -54.70
N ARG A 359 -18.30 25.45 -55.38
CA ARG A 359 -18.56 25.27 -56.81
C ARG A 359 -17.30 25.32 -57.64
N GLN A 360 -16.43 26.30 -57.38
CA GLN A 360 -15.18 26.46 -58.12
C GLN A 360 -14.26 25.26 -57.89
N ALA A 361 -14.19 24.77 -56.66
CA ALA A 361 -13.42 23.59 -56.27
C ALA A 361 -13.99 22.27 -56.85
N CYS A 362 -15.31 22.16 -56.97
CA CYS A 362 -15.97 20.99 -57.53
C CYS A 362 -15.94 20.98 -59.06
N ALA A 363 -16.32 22.08 -59.71
CA ALA A 363 -16.49 22.18 -61.17
C ALA A 363 -15.20 22.56 -61.92
N GLU A 364 -14.04 22.15 -61.41
CA GLU A 364 -12.73 22.47 -62.00
C GLU A 364 -12.66 22.08 -63.48
N GLY A 365 -12.23 23.02 -64.33
CA GLY A 365 -12.19 22.78 -65.78
C GLY A 365 -13.57 22.66 -66.46
N GLY A 366 -14.64 23.12 -65.81
CA GLY A 366 -16.00 23.07 -66.34
C GLY A 366 -16.70 21.72 -66.13
N ARG A 367 -16.21 20.90 -65.21
CA ARG A 367 -16.79 19.59 -64.87
C ARG A 367 -18.17 19.72 -64.24
N THR A 368 -19.00 18.70 -64.42
CA THR A 368 -20.34 18.61 -63.82
C THR A 368 -20.29 17.94 -62.45
N PHE A 369 -19.33 17.04 -62.25
CA PHE A 369 -19.00 16.33 -61.02
C PHE A 369 -17.50 16.49 -60.76
N PRO A 370 -16.99 16.37 -59.52
CA PRO A 370 -15.58 16.63 -59.21
C PRO A 370 -14.64 15.76 -60.06
N TYR A 371 -15.05 14.54 -60.35
CA TYR A 371 -14.31 13.56 -61.14
C TYR A 371 -14.52 13.67 -62.67
N GLY A 372 -15.56 14.35 -63.17
CA GLY A 372 -15.86 14.31 -64.61
C GLY A 372 -17.08 15.09 -65.11
N MET A 373 -17.35 14.95 -66.41
CA MET A 373 -18.47 15.60 -67.12
C MET A 373 -19.77 14.78 -67.09
N SER A 374 -19.69 13.51 -66.69
CA SER A 374 -20.80 12.56 -66.72
C SER A 374 -20.90 11.86 -65.37
N TYR A 375 -22.13 11.53 -64.99
CA TYR A 375 -22.41 10.87 -63.73
C TYR A 375 -21.98 9.40 -63.77
N GLU A 376 -21.29 8.95 -62.73
CA GLU A 376 -20.88 7.56 -62.50
C GLU A 376 -21.39 7.15 -61.10
N PRO A 377 -22.25 6.13 -60.99
CA PRO A 377 -23.00 5.81 -59.76
C PRO A 377 -22.12 5.31 -58.61
N ASP A 378 -21.02 4.62 -58.91
CA ASP A 378 -20.17 3.98 -57.89
C ASP A 378 -18.94 4.84 -57.52
N THR A 379 -18.81 6.03 -58.12
CA THR A 379 -17.61 6.87 -57.94
C THR A 379 -17.63 7.64 -56.63
N CYS A 380 -18.79 8.15 -56.21
CA CYS A 380 -18.99 8.95 -55.00
C CYS A 380 -20.13 8.38 -54.15
N ASN A 381 -20.12 8.68 -52.85
CA ASN A 381 -21.11 8.14 -51.90
C ASN A 381 -22.46 8.87 -52.06
N GLY A 382 -23.27 8.44 -53.03
CA GLY A 382 -24.66 8.87 -53.27
C GLY A 382 -25.67 7.79 -52.94
N SER A 383 -26.96 8.06 -53.21
CA SER A 383 -28.08 7.13 -52.91
C SER A 383 -28.04 5.79 -53.67
N ASP A 384 -27.15 5.69 -54.64
CA ASP A 384 -26.94 4.55 -55.53
C ASP A 384 -25.63 3.82 -55.26
N TYR A 385 -24.78 4.34 -54.37
CA TYR A 385 -23.55 3.67 -53.96
C TYR A 385 -23.88 2.54 -52.98
N ASP A 386 -23.75 1.28 -53.42
CA ASP A 386 -23.79 0.11 -52.55
C ASP A 386 -22.36 -0.40 -52.26
N GLY A 387 -21.91 -0.29 -51.00
CA GLY A 387 -20.57 -0.77 -50.59
C GLY A 387 -20.33 -2.27 -50.81
N ILE A 388 -21.37 -3.01 -51.19
CA ILE A 388 -21.35 -4.42 -51.58
C ILE A 388 -22.10 -4.54 -52.91
N PRO A 389 -21.45 -4.97 -54.01
CA PRO A 389 -22.15 -5.19 -55.27
C PRO A 389 -23.31 -6.20 -55.11
N GLY A 390 -24.55 -5.71 -55.20
CA GLY A 390 -25.77 -6.52 -55.01
C GLY A 390 -26.15 -6.78 -53.55
N GLY A 391 -25.58 -6.02 -52.61
CA GLY A 391 -25.93 -6.00 -51.19
C GLY A 391 -27.12 -5.10 -50.86
N ALA A 392 -27.35 -4.87 -49.57
CA ALA A 392 -28.31 -3.85 -49.14
C ALA A 392 -27.70 -2.46 -49.37
N ASP A 393 -28.54 -1.51 -49.74
CA ASP A 393 -28.20 -0.09 -49.77
C ASP A 393 -27.95 0.38 -48.32
N ASP A 394 -26.66 0.47 -47.97
CA ASP A 394 -26.19 1.00 -46.71
C ASP A 394 -25.99 2.50 -46.87
N ASN A 395 -27.10 3.25 -46.94
CA ASN A 395 -27.15 4.72 -46.91
C ASN A 395 -26.51 5.24 -45.61
N VAL A 396 -25.18 5.27 -45.55
CA VAL A 396 -24.39 5.65 -44.39
C VAL A 396 -23.23 6.56 -44.78
N LEU A 397 -22.73 7.29 -43.80
CA LEU A 397 -21.49 8.03 -43.95
C LEU A 397 -20.33 7.05 -44.09
N LEU A 398 -19.42 7.36 -45.01
CA LEU A 398 -18.14 6.70 -45.13
C LEU A 398 -17.06 7.59 -44.52
N PRO A 399 -15.95 7.00 -44.05
CA PRO A 399 -14.77 7.76 -43.70
C PRO A 399 -14.33 8.62 -44.89
N THR A 400 -13.93 9.85 -44.62
CA THR A 400 -13.45 10.80 -45.62
C THR A 400 -12.36 10.20 -46.51
N GLY A 401 -12.45 10.43 -47.82
CA GLY A 401 -11.49 9.90 -48.77
C GLY A 401 -11.58 8.39 -49.06
N SER A 402 -12.56 7.67 -48.50
CA SER A 402 -12.73 6.22 -48.75
C SER A 402 -12.88 5.88 -50.23
N LEU A 403 -13.54 6.76 -50.99
CA LEU A 403 -13.75 6.59 -52.43
C LEU A 403 -12.66 7.34 -53.20
N LEU A 404 -11.58 6.65 -53.53
CA LEU A 404 -10.38 7.24 -54.14
C LEU A 404 -10.63 7.94 -55.48
N GLU A 405 -11.71 7.58 -56.18
CA GLU A 405 -12.12 8.20 -57.44
C GLU A 405 -13.09 9.38 -57.23
N CYS A 406 -13.69 9.53 -56.04
CA CYS A 406 -14.52 10.68 -55.66
C CYS A 406 -13.66 11.90 -55.33
N ARG A 407 -12.88 12.37 -56.31
CA ARG A 407 -11.97 13.51 -56.11
C ARG A 407 -11.95 14.49 -57.26
N SER A 408 -11.66 15.75 -56.92
CA SER A 408 -11.51 16.85 -57.87
C SER A 408 -10.17 16.79 -58.62
N ALA A 409 -9.97 17.69 -59.58
CA ALA A 409 -8.69 17.80 -60.29
C ALA A 409 -7.54 18.25 -59.37
N SER A 410 -7.86 18.99 -58.30
CA SER A 410 -6.93 19.45 -57.27
C SER A 410 -6.89 18.55 -56.03
N ASP A 411 -7.29 17.27 -56.14
CA ASP A 411 -7.18 16.27 -55.08
C ASP A 411 -8.04 16.57 -53.83
N LEU A 412 -9.17 17.26 -54.01
CA LEU A 412 -10.20 17.40 -52.98
C LEU A 412 -11.16 16.23 -53.03
N TYR A 413 -11.46 15.66 -51.87
CA TYR A 413 -12.34 14.49 -51.75
C TYR A 413 -13.75 14.89 -51.33
N ASP A 414 -14.71 14.04 -51.69
CA ASP A 414 -16.08 14.08 -51.19
C ASP A 414 -16.83 15.39 -51.45
N LEU A 415 -16.46 16.14 -52.50
CA LEU A 415 -17.21 17.33 -52.93
C LEU A 415 -18.57 16.98 -53.54
N SER A 416 -18.78 15.70 -53.85
CA SER A 416 -20.06 15.12 -54.26
C SER A 416 -20.36 13.94 -53.35
N GLY A 417 -21.50 13.97 -52.66
CA GLY A 417 -21.94 12.86 -51.83
C GLY A 417 -21.32 12.89 -50.44
N ASN A 418 -21.32 11.74 -49.77
CA ASN A 418 -21.00 11.58 -48.36
C ASN A 418 -21.85 12.50 -47.46
N ALA A 419 -21.40 13.69 -47.10
CA ALA A 419 -22.21 14.68 -46.40
C ALA A 419 -22.45 15.94 -47.25
N ALA A 420 -23.69 16.42 -47.26
CA ALA A 420 -23.98 17.72 -47.86
C ALA A 420 -23.33 18.81 -47.01
N GLU A 421 -22.68 19.78 -47.64
CA GLU A 421 -21.82 20.70 -46.90
C GLU A 421 -22.49 22.04 -46.63
N TRP A 422 -22.48 22.49 -45.37
CA TRP A 422 -22.83 23.85 -45.01
C TRP A 422 -21.92 24.86 -45.73
N THR A 423 -22.52 25.93 -46.24
CA THR A 423 -21.79 27.08 -46.78
C THR A 423 -22.14 28.36 -46.04
N SER A 424 -21.30 29.38 -46.16
CA SER A 424 -21.58 30.73 -45.65
C SER A 424 -22.56 31.53 -46.52
N THR A 425 -23.08 30.96 -47.62
CA THR A 425 -23.95 31.66 -48.58
C THR A 425 -25.42 31.63 -48.14
N ARG A 426 -25.88 32.74 -47.55
CA ARG A 426 -27.29 32.97 -47.18
C ARG A 426 -28.15 33.23 -48.43
N THR A 427 -29.26 32.51 -48.56
CA THR A 427 -30.20 32.61 -49.70
C THR A 427 -31.56 33.20 -49.33
N GLY A 428 -31.88 33.29 -48.03
CA GLY A 428 -33.14 33.85 -47.58
C GLY A 428 -33.38 33.65 -46.08
N SER A 429 -34.65 33.72 -45.67
CA SER A 429 -35.09 33.37 -44.32
C SER A 429 -36.44 32.65 -44.35
N THR A 430 -36.73 31.86 -43.32
CA THR A 430 -38.04 31.25 -43.13
C THR A 430 -39.10 32.30 -42.81
N ASN A 431 -40.37 31.96 -43.04
CA ASN A 431 -41.51 32.79 -42.63
C ASN A 431 -41.95 32.51 -41.17
N GLU A 432 -41.08 31.91 -40.36
CA GLU A 432 -41.33 31.59 -38.96
C GLU A 432 -41.08 32.80 -38.05
N SER A 433 -41.47 32.68 -36.78
CA SER A 433 -41.22 33.72 -35.76
C SER A 433 -40.52 33.12 -34.53
N PRO A 434 -39.25 33.46 -34.25
CA PRO A 434 -38.40 34.34 -35.06
C PRO A 434 -38.00 33.69 -36.41
N PRO A 435 -37.80 34.49 -37.48
CA PRO A 435 -37.36 33.97 -38.77
C PRO A 435 -35.96 33.35 -38.63
N GLN A 436 -35.72 32.25 -39.34
CA GLN A 436 -34.42 31.57 -39.39
C GLN A 436 -33.76 31.85 -40.72
N ASP A 437 -32.45 32.08 -40.73
CA ASP A 437 -31.71 32.22 -41.97
C ASP A 437 -31.63 30.90 -42.74
N ILE A 438 -31.67 30.96 -44.06
CA ILE A 438 -31.58 29.80 -44.95
C ILE A 438 -30.27 29.87 -45.72
N TYR A 439 -29.45 28.84 -45.60
CA TYR A 439 -28.15 28.72 -46.26
C TYR A 439 -28.19 27.68 -47.37
N GLN A 440 -27.40 27.94 -48.41
CA GLN A 440 -27.16 26.99 -49.49
C GLN A 440 -26.21 25.89 -49.00
N LEU A 441 -26.50 24.65 -49.36
CA LEU A 441 -25.59 23.51 -49.17
C LEU A 441 -24.81 23.24 -50.46
N HIS A 442 -23.81 22.37 -50.40
CA HIS A 442 -23.07 21.91 -51.58
C HIS A 442 -22.97 20.36 -51.62
N GLY A 443 -22.71 19.81 -52.81
CA GLY A 443 -22.26 18.43 -53.02
C GLY A 443 -23.30 17.31 -52.90
N GLY A 444 -24.40 17.54 -52.18
CA GLY A 444 -25.33 16.45 -51.84
C GLY A 444 -24.72 15.52 -50.79
N SER A 445 -25.42 14.43 -50.44
CA SER A 445 -25.01 13.47 -49.41
C SER A 445 -25.20 12.04 -49.88
N TYR A 446 -24.89 11.06 -49.03
CA TYR A 446 -25.22 9.64 -49.26
C TYR A 446 -26.71 9.40 -49.55
N LEU A 447 -27.62 10.32 -49.23
CA LEU A 447 -29.05 10.23 -49.57
C LEU A 447 -29.43 10.87 -50.93
N SER A 448 -28.46 11.46 -51.63
CA SER A 448 -28.74 12.29 -52.81
C SER A 448 -28.67 11.47 -54.11
N PRO A 449 -29.67 11.62 -55.00
CA PRO A 449 -29.60 11.03 -56.33
C PRO A 449 -28.63 11.80 -57.22
N SER A 450 -28.33 11.25 -58.40
CA SER A 450 -27.36 11.78 -59.36
C SER A 450 -27.39 13.29 -59.60
N LEU A 451 -28.57 13.90 -59.78
CA LEU A 451 -28.68 15.35 -59.97
C LEU A 451 -28.30 16.16 -58.73
N GLY A 452 -28.57 15.63 -57.54
CA GLY A 452 -28.21 16.23 -56.25
C GLY A 452 -26.73 16.14 -55.92
N LEU A 453 -25.97 15.27 -56.61
CA LEU A 453 -24.52 15.14 -56.47
C LEU A 453 -23.72 16.05 -57.41
N SER A 454 -24.37 16.81 -58.29
CA SER A 454 -23.65 17.67 -59.23
C SER A 454 -23.02 18.89 -58.55
N CYS A 455 -21.95 19.42 -59.13
CA CYS A 455 -21.32 20.66 -58.70
C CYS A 455 -22.21 21.91 -58.91
N ASP A 456 -23.41 21.77 -59.49
CA ASP A 456 -24.28 22.89 -59.81
C ASP A 456 -25.06 23.40 -58.59
N ILE A 457 -24.64 24.56 -58.10
CA ILE A 457 -25.24 25.21 -56.92
C ILE A 457 -26.73 25.53 -57.07
N GLU A 458 -27.26 25.74 -58.27
CA GLU A 458 -28.68 26.10 -58.43
C GLU A 458 -29.63 24.96 -58.04
N LEU A 459 -29.15 23.72 -58.18
CA LEU A 459 -29.87 22.51 -57.77
C LEU A 459 -29.55 22.10 -56.33
N ALA A 460 -28.59 22.76 -55.68
CA ALA A 460 -28.15 22.37 -54.37
C ALA A 460 -29.24 22.58 -53.30
N PRO A 461 -29.38 21.64 -52.35
CA PRO A 461 -30.36 21.75 -51.28
C PRO A 461 -30.07 22.98 -50.41
N ARG A 462 -31.11 23.45 -49.72
CA ARG A 462 -31.04 24.58 -48.79
C ARG A 462 -31.54 24.13 -47.44
N ALA A 463 -30.92 24.62 -46.36
CA ALA A 463 -31.33 24.29 -45.01
C ALA A 463 -31.37 25.54 -44.13
N GLY A 464 -32.32 25.56 -43.18
CA GLY A 464 -32.39 26.60 -42.16
C GLY A 464 -31.22 26.49 -41.19
N GLU A 465 -30.73 27.61 -40.67
CA GLU A 465 -29.50 27.70 -39.87
C GLU A 465 -29.48 26.80 -38.61
N LYS A 466 -30.65 26.40 -38.12
CA LYS A 466 -30.82 25.51 -36.96
C LYS A 466 -31.01 24.04 -37.32
N ALA A 467 -30.95 23.68 -38.61
CA ALA A 467 -31.05 22.29 -39.03
C ALA A 467 -29.86 21.50 -38.47
N ILE A 468 -30.16 20.33 -37.91
CA ILE A 468 -29.19 19.38 -37.36
C ILE A 468 -29.55 18.04 -37.99
N LEU A 469 -28.89 17.69 -39.09
CA LEU A 469 -29.21 16.48 -39.86
C LEU A 469 -27.96 15.60 -39.98
N PRO A 470 -28.10 14.27 -39.92
CA PRO A 470 -26.98 13.33 -39.96
C PRO A 470 -26.27 13.30 -41.32
N ASN A 471 -26.90 13.80 -42.37
CA ASN A 471 -26.36 13.87 -43.72
C ASN A 471 -25.87 15.27 -44.12
N ILE A 472 -25.82 16.22 -43.17
CA ILE A 472 -25.24 17.55 -43.39
C ILE A 472 -23.98 17.69 -42.53
N GLY A 473 -22.85 17.89 -43.21
CA GLY A 473 -21.55 18.23 -42.65
C GLY A 473 -21.09 19.59 -43.16
N PHE A 474 -19.78 19.79 -43.27
CA PHE A 474 -19.17 21.02 -43.77
C PHE A 474 -17.70 20.80 -44.08
N ARG A 475 -17.07 21.78 -44.72
CA ARG A 475 -15.60 21.91 -44.78
C ARG A 475 -15.19 23.37 -44.60
N CYS A 476 -13.97 23.61 -44.17
CA CYS A 476 -13.47 24.95 -43.91
C CYS A 476 -12.69 25.50 -45.09
N CYS A 477 -12.74 26.82 -45.23
CA CYS A 477 -11.92 27.61 -46.14
C CYS A 477 -11.10 28.62 -45.34
N SER A 478 -9.97 29.05 -45.90
CA SER A 478 -9.16 30.13 -45.33
C SER A 478 -8.81 31.15 -46.39
N ASP A 479 -8.80 32.42 -45.97
CA ASP A 479 -8.21 33.48 -46.77
C ASP A 479 -6.66 33.37 -46.68
N PRO A 480 -5.90 33.65 -47.77
CA PRO A 480 -4.44 33.49 -47.80
C PRO A 480 -3.65 34.44 -46.90
#